data_AF-A0A364NX08-F1
#
_entry.id   AF-A0A364NX08-F1
#
_cell.length_a   1.000
_cell.length_b   1.000
_cell.length_c   1.000
_cell.angle_alpha   90.00
_cell.angle_beta   90.00
_cell.angle_gamma   90.00
#
_symmetry.space_group_name_H-M   'P 1'
#
loop_
_entity.id
_entity.type
_entity.pdbx_description
1 polymer ?
#
loop_
_entity_poly.entity_id
_entity_poly.type
_entity_poly.pdbx_seq_one_letter_code
_entity_poly.pdbx_strand_id
1 'polypeptide(L)' 'MREVDPAFLGSIRWGTINTHPALPPFNRGCHHSFWGIMEVTPLGATLHWMDQWQDRRFLVRASIEPVSEA' A
#
# COMPACT_ATOMS: atom_id res chain seq x y z
N MET A 1 7.28 10.68 -3.06
CA MET A 1 7.44 9.22 -3.25
C MET A 1 8.36 9.02 -4.46
N ARG A 2 9.28 8.07 -4.41
CA ARG A 2 10.14 7.73 -5.55
C ARG A 2 9.97 6.26 -5.88
N GLU A 3 10.00 5.94 -7.16
CA GLU A 3 10.11 4.54 -7.59
C GLU A 3 11.48 4.00 -7.24
N VAL A 4 11.53 2.71 -6.92
CA VAL A 4 12.78 2.00 -6.62
C VAL A 4 13.24 1.31 -7.89
N ASP A 5 14.53 1.45 -8.21
CA ASP A 5 15.15 0.78 -9.35
C ASP A 5 14.93 -0.75 -9.27
N PRO A 6 14.33 -1.38 -10.30
CA PRO A 6 14.14 -2.83 -10.35
C PRO A 6 15.43 -3.63 -10.17
N ALA A 7 16.58 -3.13 -10.66
CA ALA A 7 17.86 -3.82 -10.50
C ALA A 7 18.29 -3.86 -9.03
N PHE A 8 18.07 -2.75 -8.30
CA PHE A 8 18.30 -2.68 -6.87
C PHE A 8 17.38 -3.63 -6.11
N LEU A 9 16.07 -3.68 -6.44
CA LEU A 9 15.14 -4.63 -5.83
C LEU A 9 15.58 -6.09 -6.03
N GLY A 10 16.02 -6.44 -7.23
CA GLY A 10 16.52 -7.78 -7.56
C GLY A 10 17.83 -8.15 -6.85
N SER A 11 18.61 -7.17 -6.39
CA SER A 11 19.87 -7.40 -5.67
C SER A 11 19.68 -7.85 -4.21
N ILE A 12 18.48 -7.66 -3.65
CA ILE A 12 18.19 -7.95 -2.24
C ILE A 12 17.83 -9.42 -2.07
N ARG A 13 18.76 -10.19 -1.48
CA ARG A 13 18.67 -11.66 -1.34
C ARG A 13 17.36 -12.19 -0.78
N TRP A 14 16.78 -11.50 0.20
CA TRP A 14 15.58 -11.94 0.91
C TRP A 14 14.30 -11.30 0.40
N GLY A 15 14.39 -10.51 -0.67
CA GLY A 15 13.31 -9.67 -1.17
C GLY A 15 13.06 -8.45 -0.28
N THR A 16 12.08 -7.65 -0.69
CA THR A 16 11.72 -6.41 0.01
C THR A 16 10.23 -6.38 0.27
N ILE A 17 9.84 -5.92 1.45
CA ILE A 17 8.44 -5.72 1.84
C ILE A 17 8.15 -4.22 1.76
N ASN A 18 7.03 -3.87 1.16
CA ASN A 18 6.50 -2.51 1.17
C ASN A 18 5.28 -2.41 2.08
N THR A 19 5.20 -1.29 2.79
CA THR A 19 4.05 -0.89 3.61
C THR A 19 3.28 0.17 2.84
N HIS A 20 2.14 -0.22 2.28
CA HIS A 20 1.29 0.67 1.49
C HIS A 20 0.08 1.12 2.34
N PRO A 21 -0.05 2.41 2.69
CA PRO A 21 -1.11 2.92 3.57
C PRO A 21 -2.43 3.11 2.82
N ALA A 22 -2.86 2.06 2.11
CA ALA A 22 -4.15 1.96 1.45
C ALA A 22 -4.62 0.51 1.44
N LEU A 23 -5.90 0.32 1.17
CA LEU A 23 -6.54 -0.98 0.97
C LEU A 23 -6.86 -1.20 -0.52
N PRO A 24 -6.07 -1.97 -1.28
CA PRO A 24 -6.34 -2.21 -2.69
C PRO A 24 -7.68 -2.93 -2.92
N PRO A 25 -8.41 -2.57 -4.00
CA PRO A 25 -7.96 -1.76 -5.13
C PRO A 25 -8.01 -0.23 -4.94
N PHE A 26 -8.43 0.25 -3.76
CA PHE A 26 -8.66 1.68 -3.50
C PHE A 26 -7.36 2.44 -3.21
N ASN A 27 -7.39 3.75 -3.43
CA ASN A 27 -6.40 4.73 -2.96
C ASN A 27 -4.95 4.45 -3.35
N ARG A 28 -4.70 3.87 -4.53
CA ARG A 28 -3.34 3.59 -5.03
C ARG A 28 -2.59 4.89 -5.37
N GLY A 29 -1.26 4.81 -5.41
CA GLY A 29 -0.42 5.92 -5.88
C GLY A 29 0.01 6.86 -4.76
N CYS A 30 -0.21 8.16 -4.90
CA CYS A 30 0.17 9.15 -3.89
C CYS A 30 -1.06 9.68 -3.14
N HIS A 31 -0.87 10.20 -1.93
CA HIS A 31 -1.94 10.84 -1.14
C HIS A 31 -3.13 9.93 -0.79
N HIS A 32 -2.86 8.65 -0.54
CA HIS A 32 -3.83 7.60 -0.22
C HIS A 32 -4.94 8.01 0.77
N SER A 33 -4.55 8.61 1.90
CA SER A 33 -5.50 9.03 2.93
C SER A 33 -6.39 10.19 2.47
N PHE A 34 -5.84 11.13 1.70
CA PHE A 34 -6.60 12.25 1.16
C PHE A 34 -7.67 11.75 0.20
N TRP A 35 -7.29 10.95 -0.80
CA TRP A 35 -8.26 10.39 -1.75
C TRP A 35 -9.27 9.47 -1.07
N GLY A 36 -8.85 8.70 -0.08
CA GLY A 36 -9.77 7.84 0.67
C GLY A 36 -10.84 8.63 1.43
N ILE A 37 -10.49 9.78 2.00
CA ILE A 37 -11.45 10.68 2.66
C ILE A 37 -12.33 11.38 1.63
N MET A 38 -11.73 11.97 0.59
CA MET A 38 -12.47 12.75 -0.41
C MET A 38 -13.45 11.92 -1.21
N GLU A 39 -13.08 10.67 -1.52
CA GLU A 39 -13.88 9.75 -2.34
C GLU A 39 -14.71 8.78 -1.48
N VAL A 40 -14.62 8.86 -0.15
CA VAL A 40 -15.33 7.99 0.80
C VAL A 40 -15.09 6.50 0.46
N THR A 41 -13.82 6.15 0.23
CA THR A 41 -13.43 4.76 -0.05
C THR A 41 -12.81 4.11 1.19
N PRO A 42 -12.81 2.77 1.29
CA PRO A 42 -12.24 2.07 2.43
C PRO A 42 -10.80 2.48 2.75
N LEU A 43 -10.57 2.88 4.00
CA LEU A 43 -9.26 3.20 4.54
C LEU A 43 -8.62 1.97 5.19
N GLY A 44 -7.30 1.92 5.16
CA GLY A 44 -6.55 0.80 5.69
C GLY A 44 -5.09 0.83 5.28
N ALA A 45 -4.40 -0.27 5.52
CA ALA A 45 -3.01 -0.47 5.13
C ALA A 45 -2.79 -1.91 4.66
N THR A 46 -1.76 -2.09 3.83
CA THR A 46 -1.32 -3.39 3.35
C THR A 46 0.19 -3.55 3.47
N LEU A 47 0.61 -4.76 3.81
CA LEU A 47 1.99 -5.23 3.61
C LEU A 47 2.00 -6.18 2.44
N HIS A 48 2.97 -6.02 1.54
CA HIS A 48 3.14 -6.92 0.41
C HIS A 48 4.61 -7.00 -0.01
N TRP A 49 4.95 -8.06 -0.74
CA TRP A 49 6.26 -8.15 -1.39
C TRP A 49 6.37 -7.14 -2.52
N MET A 50 7.53 -6.50 -2.65
CA MET A 50 7.91 -5.78 -3.87
C MET A 50 8.52 -6.78 -4.85
N ASP A 51 7.80 -7.06 -5.92
CA ASP A 51 8.29 -7.80 -7.07
C ASP A 51 8.08 -6.97 -8.34
N GLN A 52 8.47 -7.52 -9.49
CA GLN A 52 8.25 -6.91 -10.81
C GLN A 52 6.77 -6.61 -11.13
N TRP A 53 5.84 -7.14 -10.33
CA TRP A 53 4.40 -6.95 -10.43
C TRP A 53 3.89 -6.14 -9.24
N GLN A 54 4.45 -4.93 -9.07
CA GLN A 54 4.06 -3.87 -8.12
C GLN A 54 2.76 -4.16 -7.36
N ASP A 55 2.92 -4.52 -6.08
CA ASP A 55 1.87 -4.52 -5.06
C ASP A 55 0.75 -5.55 -5.23
N ARG A 56 1.05 -6.73 -5.79
CA ARG A 56 0.03 -7.80 -6.00
C ARG A 56 0.12 -8.98 -5.04
N ARG A 57 1.25 -9.18 -4.36
CA ARG A 57 1.46 -10.30 -3.41
C ARG A 57 1.30 -9.85 -1.95
N PHE A 58 0.04 -9.76 -1.52
CA PHE A 58 -0.31 -9.33 -0.17
C PHE A 58 0.11 -10.35 0.89
N LEU A 59 0.77 -9.85 1.93
CA LEU A 59 1.06 -10.59 3.16
C LEU A 59 -0.01 -10.33 4.20
N VAL A 60 -0.36 -9.05 4.39
CA VAL A 60 -1.33 -8.61 5.41
C VAL A 60 -2.17 -7.48 4.84
N ARG A 61 -3.45 -7.47 5.20
CA ARG A 61 -4.37 -6.35 4.96
C ARG A 61 -5.07 -6.01 6.28
N ALA A 62 -5.10 -4.73 6.61
CA ALA A 62 -5.82 -4.21 7.75
C ALA A 62 -6.75 -3.09 7.28
N SER A 63 -8.04 -3.22 7.56
CA SER A 63 -9.02 -2.15 7.39
C SER A 63 -9.09 -1.30 8.65
N ILE A 64 -9.34 0.00 8.47
CA ILE A 64 -9.60 0.92 9.57
C ILE A 64 -11.03 1.41 9.41
N GLU A 65 -11.82 1.30 10.47
CA GLU A 65 -13.11 1.98 10.53
C GLU A 65 -12.90 3.35 11.17
N PRO A 66 -13.46 4.43 10.57
CA PRO A 66 -13.45 5.73 11.22
C PRO A 66 -14.15 5.63 12.57
N VAL A 67 -13.47 6.06 13.63
CA VAL A 67 -14.13 6.22 14.93
C VAL A 67 -15.10 7.39 14.75
N SER A 68 -16.40 7.14 14.91
CA SER A 68 -17.38 8.23 14.91
C SER A 68 -17.04 9.21 16.03
N GLU A 69 -17.07 10.52 15.75
CA GLU A 69 -17.03 11.51 16.83
C GLU A 69 -18.20 11.20 17.78
N ALA A 70 -17.87 11.01 19.06
CA ALA A 70 -18.83 10.74 20.13
C ALA A 70 -19.58 12.01 20.54
#